data_AF-A0A292RA15-F1
#
_entry.id   AF-A0A292RA15-F1
#
_cell.length_a   1.000
_cell.length_b   1.000
_cell.length_c   1.000
_cell.angle_alpha   90.00
_cell.angle_beta   90.00
_cell.angle_gamma   90.00
#
_symmetry.space_group_name_H-M   'P 1'
#
loop_
_entity.id
_entity.type
_entity.pdbx_description
1 polymer ?
#
loop_
_entity_poly.entity_id
_entity_poly.type
_entity_poly.pdbx_seq_one_letter_code
_entity_poly.pdbx_strand_id
1 'polypeptide(L)'
;MDISFTGINNLYIGKKAYSKFGTYLGEDRKLKQGKKFYTEIKMKCNLTNDAQGNDLEDFQKTLSKCRPCYQFNCIDRVNPDKFELHMKRFDVKDDFLPATSSSFDINNYEIMFDEREILPMVDFMARLTRKLSKSNDLTEQQRKVMSFINQSIADRAEDFIESLF
;
A
#
# COMPACT_ATOMS: atom_id res chain seq x y z
N MET A 1 4.60 13.60 24.72
CA MET A 1 5.10 14.66 23.82
C MET A 1 5.08 14.04 22.44
N ASP A 2 3.98 14.21 21.71
CA ASP A 2 3.80 13.63 20.38
C ASP A 2 4.60 14.43 19.36
N ILE A 3 5.44 13.72 18.65
CA ILE A 3 6.39 14.23 17.67
C ILE A 3 5.66 14.19 16.32
N SER A 4 5.07 15.31 15.88
CA SER A 4 4.49 15.51 14.53
C SER A 4 5.51 16.19 13.63
N PHE A 5 5.98 15.44 12.62
CA PHE A 5 7.06 15.91 11.74
C PHE A 5 6.67 15.88 10.25
N THR A 6 5.47 15.39 9.92
CA THR A 6 4.90 15.49 8.56
C THR A 6 3.36 15.52 8.53
N GLY A 7 2.66 15.79 9.64
CA GLY A 7 1.21 15.50 9.74
C GLY A 7 0.91 14.00 9.97
N ILE A 8 1.95 13.25 10.33
CA ILE A 8 1.92 11.81 10.60
C ILE A 8 2.67 11.56 11.90
N ASN A 9 1.99 10.99 12.89
CA ASN A 9 2.55 10.68 14.21
C ASN A 9 2.80 9.17 14.35
N ASN A 10 3.72 8.80 15.25
CA ASN A 10 3.94 7.41 15.67
C ASN A 10 4.20 6.44 14.51
N LEU A 11 4.98 6.89 13.52
CA LEU A 11 5.28 6.09 12.34
C LEU A 11 6.17 4.89 12.67
N TYR A 12 5.69 3.71 12.31
CA TYR A 12 6.40 2.45 12.35
C TYR A 12 6.43 1.83 10.94
N ILE A 13 7.60 1.30 10.54
CA ILE A 13 7.79 0.61 9.26
C ILE A 13 8.50 -0.72 9.53
N GLY A 14 7.81 -1.83 9.31
CA GLY A 14 8.37 -3.17 9.34
C GLY A 14 8.50 -3.77 7.94
N LYS A 15 9.56 -4.52 7.68
CA LYS A 15 9.77 -5.27 6.43
C LYS A 15 10.14 -6.72 6.75
N LYS A 16 9.54 -7.66 6.05
CA LYS A 16 9.83 -9.08 6.11
C LYS A 16 10.02 -9.61 4.68
N ALA A 17 11.11 -10.33 4.46
CA ALA A 17 11.37 -11.01 3.19
C ALA A 17 11.50 -12.52 3.43
N TYR A 18 10.89 -13.32 2.57
CA TYR A 18 10.95 -14.78 2.64
C TYR A 18 10.69 -15.40 1.27
N SER A 19 10.91 -16.70 1.12
CA SER A 19 10.56 -17.42 -0.11
C SER A 19 9.73 -18.66 0.20
N LYS A 20 8.80 -18.98 -0.70
CA LYS A 20 7.97 -20.18 -0.59
C LYS A 20 7.66 -20.72 -1.99
N PHE A 21 7.71 -22.04 -2.15
CA PHE A 21 7.24 -22.68 -3.38
C PHE A 21 5.71 -22.63 -3.45
N GLY A 22 5.16 -22.32 -4.62
CA GLY A 22 3.71 -22.32 -4.81
C GLY A 22 3.28 -21.90 -6.21
N THR A 23 1.97 -21.79 -6.38
CA THR A 23 1.35 -21.42 -7.65
C THR A 23 1.33 -19.90 -7.84
N TYR A 24 1.48 -19.47 -9.10
CA TYR A 24 1.32 -18.09 -9.56
C TYR A 24 0.68 -18.08 -10.96
N LEU A 25 0.08 -16.95 -11.32
CA LEU A 25 -0.40 -16.70 -12.68
C LEU A 25 0.76 -16.12 -13.49
N GLY A 26 1.14 -16.80 -14.58
CA GLY A 26 2.12 -16.27 -15.54
C GLY A 26 1.49 -15.21 -16.45
N GLU A 27 2.33 -14.46 -17.17
CA GLU A 27 1.86 -13.48 -18.17
C GLU A 27 1.05 -14.13 -19.31
N ASP A 28 1.33 -15.40 -19.62
CA ASP A 28 0.55 -16.22 -20.54
C ASP A 28 -0.84 -16.60 -19.99
N ARG A 29 -1.25 -16.03 -18.85
CA ARG A 29 -2.47 -16.31 -18.09
C ARG A 29 -2.62 -17.78 -17.69
N LYS A 30 -1.51 -18.54 -17.65
CA LYS A 30 -1.51 -19.92 -17.19
C LYS A 30 -1.03 -20.00 -15.74
N LEU A 31 -1.63 -20.93 -15.01
CA LEU A 31 -1.15 -21.26 -13.67
C LEU A 31 0.17 -22.03 -13.78
N LYS A 32 1.21 -21.47 -13.17
CA LYS A 32 2.55 -22.05 -13.08
C LYS A 32 2.92 -22.27 -11.63
N GLN A 33 3.89 -23.14 -11.39
CA GLN A 33 4.45 -23.40 -10.06
C GLN A 33 5.92 -23.00 -10.03
N GLY A 34 6.34 -22.36 -8.95
CA GLY A 34 7.72 -21.90 -8.84
C GLY A 34 8.04 -21.35 -7.47
N LYS A 35 9.30 -20.93 -7.31
CA LYS A 35 9.76 -20.28 -6.09
C LYS A 35 9.34 -18.81 -6.10
N LYS A 36 8.43 -18.46 -5.21
CA LYS A 36 7.95 -17.09 -5.01
C LYS A 36 8.79 -16.41 -3.93
N PHE A 37 9.35 -15.25 -4.25
CA PHE A 37 10.08 -14.40 -3.32
C PHE A 37 9.13 -13.32 -2.83
N TYR A 38 8.77 -13.39 -1.55
CA TYR A 38 7.83 -12.46 -0.93
C TYR A 38 8.55 -11.31 -0.24
N THR A 39 8.01 -10.12 -0.40
CA THR A 39 8.29 -8.95 0.42
C THR A 39 6.99 -8.46 1.05
N GLU A 40 6.90 -8.55 2.37
CA GLU A 40 5.81 -7.99 3.18
C GLU A 40 6.31 -6.74 3.89
N ILE A 41 5.57 -5.64 3.75
CA ILE A 41 5.88 -4.37 4.40
C ILE A 41 4.65 -3.90 5.14
N LYS A 42 4.84 -3.50 6.39
CA LYS A 42 3.78 -3.01 7.27
C LYS A 42 4.15 -1.63 7.78
N MET A 43 3.35 -0.64 7.40
CA MET A 43 3.43 0.73 7.90
C MET A 43 2.30 0.95 8.90
N LYS A 44 2.58 1.57 10.03
CA LYS A 44 1.57 2.06 10.98
C LYS A 44 1.86 3.50 11.33
N CYS A 45 0.83 4.32 11.46
CA CYS A 45 0.95 5.67 11.97
C CYS A 45 -0.42 6.17 12.45
N ASN A 46 -0.41 7.38 13.00
CA ASN A 46 -1.61 8.16 13.23
C ASN A 46 -1.61 9.33 12.22
N LEU A 47 -2.70 9.45 11.47
CA LEU A 47 -2.94 10.58 10.57
C LEU A 47 -3.41 11.79 11.39
N THR A 48 -2.97 12.99 11.04
CA THR A 48 -3.38 14.20 11.75
C THR A 48 -4.05 15.22 10.83
N ASN A 49 -4.73 16.18 11.46
CA ASN A 49 -5.17 17.43 10.85
C ASN A 49 -4.47 18.56 11.61
N ASP A 50 -3.24 18.86 11.23
CA ASP A 50 -2.40 19.86 11.88
C ASP A 50 -1.81 20.86 10.86
N ALA A 51 -0.93 21.75 11.32
CA ALA A 51 -0.31 22.77 10.48
C ALA A 51 0.56 22.19 9.34
N GLN A 52 0.93 20.90 9.41
CA GLN A 52 1.75 20.21 8.43
C GLN A 52 0.94 19.33 7.46
N GLY A 53 -0.36 19.15 7.68
CA GLY A 53 -1.23 18.43 6.77
C GLY A 53 -2.60 18.10 7.32
N ASN A 54 -3.51 17.72 6.41
CA ASN A 54 -4.86 17.25 6.70
C ASN A 54 -5.05 15.79 6.25
N ASP A 55 -4.03 14.96 6.47
CA ASP A 55 -4.00 13.58 5.98
C ASP A 55 -5.17 12.73 6.53
N LEU A 56 -5.64 13.03 7.76
CA LEU A 56 -6.80 12.36 8.35
C LEU A 56 -8.09 12.72 7.61
N GLU A 57 -8.32 14.01 7.36
CA GLU A 57 -9.49 14.46 6.60
C GLU A 57 -9.46 13.98 5.15
N ASP A 58 -8.28 13.98 4.50
CA ASP A 58 -8.11 13.48 3.14
C ASP A 58 -8.41 11.98 3.06
N PHE A 59 -7.97 11.19 4.04
CA PHE A 59 -8.31 9.77 4.13
C PHE A 59 -9.82 9.55 4.26
N GLN A 60 -10.50 10.29 5.14
CA GLN A 60 -11.94 10.20 5.33
C GLN A 60 -12.72 10.62 4.06
N LYS A 61 -12.29 11.70 3.38
CA LYS A 61 -12.85 12.15 2.10
C LYS A 61 -12.57 11.16 0.97
N THR A 62 -11.47 10.43 1.03
CA THR A 62 -11.14 9.39 0.06
C THR A 62 -12.08 8.21 0.22
N LEU A 63 -12.31 7.78 1.47
CA LEU A 63 -13.22 6.67 1.78
C LEU A 63 -14.66 6.94 1.32
N SER A 64 -15.13 8.19 1.41
CA SER A 64 -16.50 8.54 0.96
C SER A 64 -16.68 8.52 -0.55
N LYS A 65 -15.59 8.47 -1.33
CA LYS A 65 -15.61 8.33 -2.79
C LYS A 65 -15.41 6.88 -3.24
N CYS A 66 -15.07 5.98 -2.32
CA CYS A 66 -14.91 4.56 -2.57
C CYS A 66 -16.23 3.83 -2.23
N ARG A 67 -16.30 2.52 -2.52
CA ARG A 67 -17.41 1.68 -2.05
C ARG A 67 -17.65 1.84 -0.54
N PRO A 68 -18.92 1.79 -0.09
CA PRO A 68 -19.28 1.91 1.33
C PRO A 68 -18.57 0.91 2.27
N CYS A 69 -18.20 -0.26 1.76
CA CYS A 69 -17.49 -1.27 2.55
C CYS A 69 -16.12 -0.77 3.04
N TYR A 70 -15.41 0.04 2.23
CA TYR A 70 -14.13 0.59 2.63
C TYR A 70 -14.29 1.59 3.78
N GLN A 71 -15.33 2.44 3.75
CA GLN A 71 -15.59 3.39 4.84
C GLN A 71 -15.81 2.69 6.19
N PHE A 72 -16.46 1.51 6.18
CA PHE A 72 -16.77 0.77 7.40
C PHE A 72 -15.60 -0.09 7.91
N ASN A 73 -14.79 -0.64 6.99
CA ASN A 73 -13.76 -1.62 7.32
C ASN A 73 -12.33 -1.04 7.37
N CYS A 74 -12.05 0.04 6.65
CA CYS A 74 -10.73 0.67 6.65
C CYS A 74 -10.54 1.68 7.79
N ILE A 75 -11.55 1.97 8.61
CA ILE A 75 -11.45 2.83 9.80
C ILE A 75 -11.35 1.95 11.05
N ASP A 76 -10.28 2.13 11.83
CA ASP A 76 -10.20 1.55 13.18
C ASP A 76 -11.22 2.28 14.08
N ARG A 77 -12.27 1.58 14.52
CA ARG A 77 -13.36 2.19 15.30
C ARG A 77 -12.95 2.65 16.69
N VAL A 78 -11.86 2.11 17.22
CA VAL A 78 -11.34 2.49 18.53
C VAL A 78 -10.41 3.68 18.39
N ASN A 79 -9.59 3.72 17.33
CA ASN A 79 -8.65 4.80 17.06
C ASN A 79 -8.80 5.29 15.60
N PRO A 80 -9.76 6.18 15.31
CA PRO A 80 -10.08 6.57 13.92
C PRO A 80 -8.95 7.30 13.17
N ASP A 81 -7.97 7.82 13.89
CA ASP A 81 -6.76 8.45 13.37
C ASP A 81 -5.69 7.41 12.97
N LYS A 82 -5.80 6.17 13.46
CA LYS A 82 -4.83 5.13 13.20
C LYS A 82 -4.96 4.58 11.79
N PHE A 83 -3.82 4.56 11.11
CA PHE A 83 -3.68 4.07 9.76
C PHE A 83 -2.61 2.99 9.71
N GLU A 84 -2.97 1.84 9.15
CA GLU A 84 -2.07 0.73 8.90
C GLU A 84 -2.14 0.37 7.42
N LEU A 85 -1.03 0.50 6.70
CA LEU A 85 -0.88 0.02 5.32
C LEU A 85 -0.01 -1.23 5.34
N HIS A 86 -0.56 -2.33 4.88
CA HIS A 86 0.16 -3.57 4.68
C HIS A 86 0.25 -3.85 3.18
N MET A 87 1.47 -4.00 2.68
CA MET A 87 1.72 -4.44 1.32
C MET A 87 2.35 -5.82 1.35
N LYS A 88 1.82 -6.70 0.52
CA LYS A 88 2.42 -8.00 0.24
C LYS A 88 2.66 -8.13 -1.25
N ARG A 89 3.94 -8.19 -1.63
CA ARG A 89 4.40 -8.41 -2.99
C ARG A 89 5.08 -9.76 -3.09
N PHE A 90 4.88 -10.45 -4.22
CA PHE A 90 5.73 -11.56 -4.60
C PHE A 90 6.31 -11.36 -5.99
N ASP A 91 7.54 -11.83 -6.16
CA ASP A 91 8.24 -11.86 -7.43
C ASP A 91 8.64 -13.32 -7.73
N VAL A 92 8.51 -13.75 -8.98
CA VAL A 92 8.99 -15.05 -9.46
C VAL A 92 10.03 -14.80 -10.53
N LYS A 93 11.23 -15.37 -10.32
CA LYS A 93 12.25 -15.46 -11.35
C LYS A 93 11.97 -16.71 -12.17
N ASP A 94 11.19 -16.57 -13.22
CA ASP A 94 11.00 -17.57 -14.28
C ASP A 94 12.03 -17.27 -15.38
N ASP A 95 12.59 -18.30 -16.02
CA ASP A 95 13.67 -18.17 -17.00
C ASP A 95 13.21 -17.47 -18.30
N PHE A 96 11.90 -17.35 -18.50
CA PHE A 96 11.31 -16.73 -19.68
C PHE A 96 10.75 -15.32 -19.42
N LEU A 97 9.89 -15.15 -18.41
CA LEU A 97 9.23 -13.88 -18.10
C LEU A 97 8.99 -13.74 -16.59
N PRO A 98 9.53 -12.71 -15.92
CA PRO A 98 9.32 -12.52 -14.48
C PRO A 98 7.85 -12.23 -14.17
N ALA A 99 7.29 -12.89 -13.16
CA ALA A 99 5.93 -12.62 -12.71
C ALA A 99 5.96 -11.87 -11.38
N THR A 100 5.26 -10.73 -11.32
CA THR A 100 5.13 -9.89 -10.13
C THR A 100 3.66 -9.73 -9.77
N SER A 101 3.34 -9.72 -8.49
CA SER A 101 2.01 -9.30 -8.03
C SER A 101 2.09 -8.68 -6.65
N SER A 102 1.29 -7.63 -6.45
CA SER A 102 1.19 -6.88 -5.19
C SER A 102 -0.26 -6.84 -4.72
N SER A 103 -0.43 -6.96 -3.41
CA SER A 103 -1.70 -6.82 -2.69
C SER A 103 -1.52 -5.81 -1.56
N PHE A 104 -2.59 -5.11 -1.22
CA PHE A 104 -2.59 -4.02 -0.26
C PHE A 104 -3.77 -4.17 0.69
N ASP A 105 -3.51 -4.00 1.98
CA ASP A 105 -4.53 -3.93 3.02
C ASP A 105 -4.43 -2.60 3.75
N ILE A 106 -5.57 -1.98 4.04
CA ILE A 106 -5.67 -0.84 4.94
C ILE A 106 -6.43 -1.26 6.19
N ASN A 107 -5.80 -1.09 7.36
CA ASN A 107 -6.38 -1.49 8.65
C ASN A 107 -6.92 -2.94 8.67
N ASN A 108 -6.19 -3.84 7.99
CA ASN A 108 -6.50 -5.27 7.80
C ASN A 108 -7.70 -5.56 6.87
N TYR A 109 -8.10 -4.59 6.05
CA TYR A 109 -9.08 -4.79 4.99
C TYR A 109 -8.41 -4.70 3.62
N GLU A 110 -8.61 -5.74 2.80
CA GLU A 110 -8.00 -5.86 1.47
C GLU A 110 -8.57 -4.78 0.52
N ILE A 111 -7.67 -4.14 -0.22
CA ILE A 111 -7.98 -3.14 -1.25
C ILE A 111 -8.01 -3.85 -2.60
N MET A 112 -9.22 -4.05 -3.14
CA MET A 112 -9.43 -4.76 -4.40
C MET A 112 -9.33 -3.80 -5.59
N PHE A 113 -8.46 -4.13 -6.55
CA PHE A 113 -8.32 -3.41 -7.82
C PHE A 113 -9.25 -4.02 -8.86
N ASP A 114 -10.56 -3.88 -8.64
CA ASP A 114 -11.64 -4.49 -9.45
C ASP A 114 -12.56 -3.47 -10.13
N GLU A 115 -12.55 -2.22 -9.69
CA GLU A 115 -13.45 -1.17 -10.19
C GLU A 115 -12.87 0.25 -10.06
N ARG A 116 -13.42 1.21 -10.81
CA ARG A 116 -12.90 2.59 -10.82
C ARG A 116 -13.04 3.34 -9.49
N GLU A 117 -14.01 2.95 -8.65
CA GLU A 117 -14.22 3.56 -7.34
C GLU A 117 -13.05 3.33 -6.37
N ILE A 118 -12.11 2.42 -6.69
CA ILE A 118 -10.90 2.23 -5.89
C ILE A 118 -9.81 3.29 -6.16
N LEU A 119 -9.85 3.96 -7.32
CA LEU A 119 -8.80 4.88 -7.75
C LEU A 119 -8.51 6.02 -6.74
N PRO A 120 -9.50 6.60 -6.04
CA PRO A 120 -9.23 7.56 -4.97
C PRO A 120 -8.35 6.96 -3.86
N MET A 121 -8.57 5.71 -3.47
CA MET A 121 -7.77 5.04 -2.45
C MET A 121 -6.34 4.78 -2.94
N VAL A 122 -6.19 4.36 -4.20
CA VAL A 122 -4.89 4.15 -4.84
C VAL A 122 -4.07 5.45 -4.84
N ASP A 123 -4.71 6.55 -5.24
CA ASP A 123 -4.13 7.89 -5.27
C ASP A 123 -3.72 8.36 -3.86
N PHE A 124 -4.58 8.17 -2.84
CA PHE A 124 -4.24 8.46 -1.45
C PHE A 124 -2.99 7.68 -0.99
N MET A 125 -2.96 6.35 -1.19
CA MET A 125 -1.82 5.52 -0.82
C MET A 125 -0.53 5.97 -1.53
N ALA A 126 -0.63 6.31 -2.81
CA ALA A 126 0.50 6.81 -3.60
C ALA A 126 1.00 8.17 -3.09
N ARG A 127 0.12 9.12 -2.81
CA ARG A 127 0.50 10.42 -2.23
C ARG A 127 1.19 10.26 -0.88
N LEU A 128 0.62 9.44 0.00
CA LEU A 128 1.13 9.23 1.35
C LEU A 128 2.52 8.61 1.33
N THR A 129 2.70 7.52 0.59
CA THR A 129 3.99 6.84 0.46
C THR A 129 5.05 7.70 -0.23
N ARG A 130 4.66 8.53 -1.20
CA ARG A 130 5.55 9.52 -1.85
C ARG A 130 5.95 10.66 -0.92
N LYS A 131 5.03 11.14 -0.08
CA LYS A 131 5.31 12.15 0.95
C LYS A 131 6.35 11.60 1.94
N LEU A 132 6.12 10.38 2.43
CA LEU A 132 7.04 9.71 3.36
C LEU A 132 8.40 9.40 2.73
N SER A 133 8.46 8.97 1.47
CA SER A 133 9.74 8.68 0.80
C SER A 133 10.64 9.92 0.62
N LYS A 134 10.06 11.12 0.68
CA LYS A 134 10.75 12.41 0.61
C LYS A 134 10.99 13.06 1.97
N SER A 135 10.50 12.47 3.07
CA SER A 135 10.70 13.02 4.41
C SER A 135 12.17 12.88 4.85
N ASN A 136 12.72 13.98 5.37
CA ASN A 136 14.07 14.01 5.94
C ASN A 136 14.13 13.30 7.30
N ASP A 137 12.98 13.08 7.95
CA ASP A 137 12.87 12.48 9.28
C ASP A 137 13.01 10.95 9.25
N LEU A 138 12.83 10.35 8.07
CA LEU A 138 13.04 8.93 7.88
C LEU A 138 14.52 8.61 7.66
N THR A 139 14.94 7.42 8.07
CA THR A 139 16.23 6.87 7.63
C THR A 139 16.21 6.64 6.11
N GLU A 140 17.39 6.61 5.49
CA GLU A 140 17.51 6.30 4.06
C GLU A 140 16.85 4.95 3.71
N GLN A 141 16.99 3.95 4.58
CA GLN A 141 16.37 2.65 4.40
C GLN A 141 14.84 2.72 4.44
N GLN A 142 14.27 3.48 5.38
CA GLN A 142 12.82 3.70 5.45
C GLN A 142 12.31 4.45 4.21
N ARG A 143 13.04 5.48 3.73
CA ARG A 143 12.69 6.15 2.46
C ARG A 143 12.69 5.20 1.29
N LYS A 144 13.70 4.33 1.17
CA LYS A 144 13.76 3.28 0.13
C LYS A 144 12.58 2.33 0.22
N VAL A 145 12.17 1.93 1.43
CA VAL A 145 10.99 1.10 1.65
C VAL A 145 9.71 1.83 1.20
N MET A 146 9.54 3.11 1.55
CA MET A 146 8.40 3.91 1.12
C MET A 146 8.35 4.08 -0.41
N SER A 147 9.50 4.34 -1.05
CA SER A 147 9.60 4.36 -2.52
C SER A 147 9.23 3.02 -3.14
N PHE A 148 9.60 1.90 -2.52
CA PHE A 148 9.26 0.58 -3.01
C PHE A 148 7.75 0.26 -2.90
N ILE A 149 7.09 0.68 -1.80
CA ILE A 149 5.63 0.61 -1.71
C ILE A 149 5.00 1.48 -2.79
N ASN A 150 5.47 2.73 -2.92
CA ASN A 150 4.94 3.68 -3.90
C ASN A 150 5.00 3.14 -5.33
N GLN A 151 6.14 2.56 -5.73
CA GLN A 151 6.31 1.92 -7.02
C GLN A 151 5.35 0.73 -7.18
N SER A 152 5.21 -0.12 -6.16
CA SER A 152 4.31 -1.27 -6.23
C SER A 152 2.83 -0.86 -6.36
N ILE A 153 2.44 0.29 -5.78
CA ILE A 153 1.11 0.87 -5.98
C ILE A 153 0.94 1.33 -7.43
N ALA A 154 1.96 2.00 -7.99
CA ALA A 154 1.95 2.46 -9.37
C ALA A 154 1.86 1.28 -10.36
N ASP A 155 2.72 0.26 -10.21
CA ASP A 155 2.70 -0.96 -11.02
C ASP A 155 1.29 -1.59 -11.01
N ARG A 156 0.69 -1.71 -9.83
CA ARG A 156 -0.64 -2.33 -9.68
C ARG A 156 -1.76 -1.46 -10.27
N ALA A 157 -1.63 -0.14 -10.19
CA ALA A 157 -2.59 0.79 -10.77
C ALA A 157 -2.52 0.76 -12.30
N GLU A 158 -1.32 0.68 -12.88
CA GLU A 158 -1.09 0.52 -14.32
C GLU A 158 -1.73 -0.78 -14.83
N ASP A 159 -1.42 -1.92 -14.22
CA ASP A 159 -2.03 -3.22 -14.54
C ASP A 159 -3.57 -3.14 -14.56
N PHE A 160 -4.15 -2.46 -13.55
CA PHE A 160 -5.59 -2.31 -13.42
C PHE A 160 -6.16 -1.44 -14.54
N ILE A 161 -5.55 -0.28 -14.80
CA ILE A 161 -5.99 0.64 -15.85
C ILE A 161 -5.90 -0.02 -17.21
N GLU A 162 -4.81 -0.72 -17.51
CA GLU A 162 -4.67 -1.47 -18.76
C GLU A 162 -5.74 -2.55 -18.91
N SER A 163 -6.13 -3.22 -17.81
CA SER A 163 -7.19 -4.23 -17.85
C SER A 163 -8.59 -3.69 -18.12
N LEU A 164 -8.80 -2.37 -18.03
CA LEU A 164 -10.09 -1.72 -18.33
C LEU A 164 -10.29 -1.44 -19.83
N PHE A 165 -9.26 -1.59 -20.66
CA PHE A 165 -9.29 -1.36 -22.11
C PHE A 165 -9.23 -2.67 -22.89
#